data_AF-A0A6C1DW01-F1
#
_entry.id   AF-A0A6C1DW01-F1
#
_cell.length_a   1.000
_cell.length_b   1.000
_cell.length_c   1.000
_cell.angle_alpha   90.00
_cell.angle_beta   90.00
_cell.angle_gamma   90.00
#
_symmetry.space_group_name_H-M   'P 1'
#
loop_
_entity.id
_entity.type
_entity.pdbx_description
1 polymer ?
#
loop_
_entity_poly.entity_id
_entity_poly.type
_entity_poly.pdbx_seq_one_letter_code
_entity_poly.pdbx_strand_id
1 'polypeptide(L)'
;MIETGAEYIMELTDKTRADVKGGTLISYDGQVRLLEVAQVPKEHIDEFKNIRKFTNFNTNNLWINLKAVKRLIESSNLEMEIIPNQKTITRDGHEINVLQLETACGAAIRHFDSAHGVVVPRSRFLPVKTCSDLLLVKSDLFRLEHGSLKLDPSRFGPNPLIKLGSHFKKVSGFNARIPHIPKIVELDHLTITGNVFLGKDVTLRGTVIIVCSDGHKIDIPNGSILENVVVTGNLQILEH
;
A
#
# COMPACT_ATOMS: atom_id res chain seq x y z
N MET A 1 20.05 5.83 16.75
CA MET A 1 19.26 5.62 17.98
C MET A 1 20.15 5.60 19.22
N ILE A 2 21.07 4.65 19.35
CA ILE A 2 21.92 4.52 20.55
C ILE A 2 22.83 5.73 20.75
N GLU A 3 23.59 6.11 19.73
CA GLU A 3 24.54 7.24 19.80
C GLU A 3 23.86 8.58 20.08
N THR A 4 22.69 8.80 19.47
CA THR A 4 21.89 10.03 19.63
C THR A 4 21.05 10.02 20.91
N GLY A 5 21.03 8.92 21.67
CA GLY A 5 20.17 8.76 22.84
C GLY A 5 18.67 8.83 22.57
N ALA A 6 18.23 8.65 21.32
CA ALA A 6 16.83 8.82 20.94
C ALA A 6 15.97 7.68 21.48
N GLU A 7 14.83 8.03 22.07
CA GLU A 7 13.92 7.02 22.63
C GLU A 7 12.93 6.46 21.61
N TYR A 8 12.73 7.17 20.49
CA TYR A 8 11.86 6.76 19.41
C TYR A 8 12.42 7.20 18.06
N ILE A 9 12.58 6.26 17.13
CA ILE A 9 12.88 6.57 15.72
C ILE A 9 11.82 5.95 14.82
N MET A 10 11.27 6.77 13.93
CA MET A 10 10.35 6.33 12.87
C MET A 10 11.09 6.34 11.54
N GLU A 11 11.16 5.20 10.85
CA GLU A 11 11.64 5.19 9.48
C GLU A 11 10.59 5.80 8.55
N LEU A 12 11.02 6.75 7.74
CA LEU A 12 10.25 7.39 6.68
C LEU A 12 10.80 6.95 5.32
N THR A 13 9.98 6.96 4.29
CA THR A 13 10.44 6.79 2.90
C THR A 13 9.86 7.91 2.04
N ASP A 14 10.47 8.15 0.88
CA ASP A 14 9.90 9.06 -0.12
C ASP A 14 8.50 8.60 -0.53
N LYS A 15 7.57 9.55 -0.54
CA LYS A 15 6.16 9.37 -0.86
C LYS A 15 5.98 9.26 -2.37
N THR A 16 5.30 8.21 -2.80
CA THR A 16 4.93 7.98 -4.20
C THR A 16 3.45 8.23 -4.43
N ARG A 17 3.03 8.25 -5.70
CA ARG A 17 1.60 8.35 -6.07
C ARG A 17 0.76 7.16 -5.59
N ALA A 18 1.38 6.04 -5.22
CA ALA A 18 0.69 4.89 -4.65
C ALA A 18 0.40 5.04 -3.14
N ASP A 19 1.14 5.91 -2.44
CA ASP A 19 1.06 6.09 -1.00
C ASP A 19 -0.06 7.08 -0.63
N VAL A 20 -1.30 6.69 -0.90
CA VAL A 20 -2.51 7.53 -0.74
C VAL A 20 -3.15 7.43 0.64
N LYS A 21 -2.78 6.44 1.45
CA LYS A 21 -3.32 6.18 2.79
C LYS A 21 -2.19 6.02 3.80
N GLY A 22 -2.23 6.82 4.87
CA GLY A 22 -1.32 6.81 6.01
C GLY A 22 -0.86 8.23 6.36
N GLY A 23 0.21 8.32 7.15
CA GLY A 23 0.67 9.58 7.72
C GLY A 23 2.10 9.98 7.36
N THR A 24 2.47 11.19 7.76
CA THR A 24 3.85 11.71 7.72
C THR A 24 4.17 12.41 9.02
N LEU A 25 5.46 12.57 9.32
CA LEU A 25 5.88 13.41 10.42
C LEU A 25 5.76 14.89 10.05
N ILE A 26 5.31 15.68 11.01
CA ILE A 26 5.26 17.14 10.98
C ILE A 26 5.89 17.71 12.25
N SER A 27 6.28 18.98 12.20
CA SER A 27 6.56 19.77 13.39
C SER A 27 5.32 20.57 13.75
N TYR A 28 4.77 20.34 14.94
CA TYR A 28 3.60 21.04 15.45
C TYR A 28 3.85 21.45 16.90
N ASP A 29 3.74 22.74 17.20
CA ASP A 29 4.09 23.33 18.51
C ASP A 29 5.49 22.95 19.01
N GLY A 30 6.47 22.88 18.10
CA GLY A 30 7.86 22.52 18.41
C GLY A 30 8.10 21.04 18.69
N GLN A 31 7.08 20.18 18.53
CA GLN A 31 7.19 18.74 18.71
C GLN A 31 7.00 17.98 17.40
N VAL A 32 7.71 16.86 17.27
CA VAL A 32 7.51 15.91 16.18
C VAL A 32 6.22 15.14 16.43
N ARG A 33 5.29 15.18 15.46
CA ARG A 33 4.02 14.46 15.52
C ARG A 33 3.75 13.71 14.23
N LEU A 34 3.06 12.58 14.33
CA LEU A 34 2.51 11.89 13.17
C LEU A 34 1.16 12.53 12.80
N LEU A 35 1.07 13.06 11.60
CA LEU A 35 -0.18 13.52 11.00
C LEU A 35 -0.72 12.44 10.06
N GLU A 36 -1.83 11.82 10.44
CA GLU A 36 -2.60 10.87 9.64
C GLU A 36 -3.65 11.59 8.78
N VAL A 37 -3.97 11.04 7.61
CA VAL A 37 -4.99 11.61 6.72
C VAL A 37 -6.36 11.77 7.40
N ALA A 38 -6.69 10.91 8.36
CA ALA A 38 -7.95 10.97 9.11
C ALA A 38 -8.05 12.19 10.04
N GLN A 39 -6.92 12.82 10.37
CA GLN A 39 -6.84 14.03 11.21
C GLN A 39 -6.85 15.31 10.37
N VAL A 40 -6.76 15.20 9.04
CA VAL A 40 -6.73 16.35 8.12
C VAL A 40 -8.17 16.78 7.80
N PRO A 41 -8.53 18.07 8.00
CA PRO A 41 -9.83 18.59 7.57
C PRO A 41 -10.08 18.35 6.09
N LYS A 42 -11.35 18.11 5.71
CA LYS A 42 -11.72 17.68 4.35
C LYS A 42 -11.22 18.64 3.26
N GLU A 43 -11.20 19.92 3.60
CA GLU A 43 -10.81 21.04 2.73
C GLU A 43 -9.30 21.03 2.40
N HIS A 44 -8.47 20.38 3.23
CA HIS A 44 -7.01 20.35 3.09
C HIS A 44 -6.46 18.97 2.69
N ILE A 45 -7.32 17.98 2.46
CA ILE A 45 -6.89 16.62 2.11
C ILE A 45 -6.02 16.60 0.85
N ASP A 46 -6.34 17.40 -0.16
CA ASP A 46 -5.59 17.43 -1.42
C ASP A 46 -4.20 18.06 -1.24
N GLU A 47 -4.05 19.00 -0.32
CA GLU A 47 -2.75 19.54 0.07
C GLU A 47 -1.90 18.50 0.80
N PHE A 48 -2.50 17.74 1.71
CA PHE A 48 -1.83 16.64 2.42
C PHE A 48 -1.37 15.51 1.47
N LYS A 49 -2.17 15.23 0.44
CA LYS A 49 -1.82 14.26 -0.61
C LYS A 49 -0.74 14.77 -1.56
N ASN A 50 -0.44 16.06 -1.58
CA ASN A 50 0.55 16.64 -2.48
C ASN A 50 1.97 16.22 -2.07
N ILE A 51 2.57 15.33 -2.88
CA ILE A 51 3.92 14.79 -2.69
C ILE A 51 5.02 15.85 -2.75
N ARG A 52 4.75 17.04 -3.32
CA ARG A 52 5.71 18.16 -3.34
C ARG A 52 5.71 18.94 -2.02
N LYS A 53 4.61 18.90 -1.26
CA LYS A 53 4.50 19.52 0.07
C LYS A 53 4.93 18.54 1.16
N PHE A 54 4.43 17.32 1.09
CA PHE A 54 4.77 16.23 2.01
C PHE A 54 5.54 15.17 1.24
N THR A 55 6.87 15.28 1.28
CA THR A 55 7.79 14.43 0.51
C THR A 55 7.93 13.03 1.09
N ASN A 56 7.68 12.87 2.39
CA ASN A 56 7.95 11.66 3.13
C ASN A 56 6.67 10.98 3.60
N PHE A 57 6.78 9.70 3.95
CA PHE A 57 5.68 8.88 4.41
C PHE A 57 6.15 7.91 5.50
N ASN A 58 5.32 7.70 6.53
CA ASN A 58 5.60 6.76 7.62
C ASN A 58 5.59 5.31 7.13
N THR A 59 6.69 4.60 7.31
CA THR A 59 6.80 3.18 6.92
C THR A 59 6.17 2.21 7.92
N ASN A 60 5.91 2.70 9.14
CA ASN A 60 5.56 1.92 10.32
C ASN A 60 6.66 0.93 10.79
N ASN A 61 7.90 1.12 10.32
CA ASN A 61 9.09 0.53 10.95
C ASN A 61 9.54 1.47 12.07
N LEU A 62 9.42 1.00 13.31
CA LEU A 62 9.58 1.80 14.51
C LEU A 62 10.66 1.20 15.41
N TRP A 63 11.55 2.06 15.90
CA TRP A 63 12.57 1.70 16.87
C TRP A 63 12.26 2.42 18.17
N ILE A 64 11.87 1.66 19.21
CA ILE A 64 11.32 2.22 20.44
C ILE A 64 12.13 1.73 21.64
N ASN A 65 12.53 2.66 22.49
CA ASN A 65 13.28 2.36 23.71
C ASN A 65 12.32 1.79 24.78
N LEU A 66 12.53 0.53 25.14
CA LEU A 66 11.68 -0.18 26.11
C LEU A 66 11.69 0.45 27.51
N LYS A 67 12.79 1.10 27.93
CA LYS A 67 12.85 1.80 29.22
C LYS A 67 11.96 3.04 29.22
N ALA A 68 11.92 3.77 28.10
CA ALA A 68 11.04 4.91 27.90
C ALA A 68 9.57 4.47 27.86
N VAL A 69 9.26 3.37 27.17
CA VAL A 69 7.91 2.76 27.18
C VAL A 69 7.46 2.47 28.61
N LYS A 70 8.29 1.81 29.42
CA LYS A 70 7.98 1.55 30.83
C LYS A 70 7.68 2.84 31.60
N ARG A 71 8.57 3.85 31.49
CA ARG A 71 8.41 5.16 32.15
C ARG A 71 7.07 5.82 31.78
N LEU A 72 6.75 5.88 30.50
CA LEU A 72 5.55 6.56 29.99
C LEU A 72 4.24 5.83 30.35
N ILE A 73 4.27 4.49 30.42
CA ILE A 73 3.13 3.69 30.85
C ILE A 73 2.90 3.86 32.36
N GLU A 74 3.94 3.72 33.18
CA GLU A 74 3.84 3.85 34.65
C GLU A 74 3.38 5.26 35.05
N SER A 75 3.77 6.29 34.30
CA SER A 75 3.32 7.67 34.54
C SER A 75 1.99 8.03 33.86
N SER A 76 1.34 7.10 33.15
CA SER A 76 0.09 7.33 32.39
C SER A 76 0.13 8.51 31.39
N ASN A 77 1.31 8.78 30.82
CA ASN A 77 1.53 9.92 29.92
C ASN A 77 1.39 9.56 28.42
N LEU A 78 1.01 8.33 28.09
CA LEU A 78 0.89 7.88 26.71
C LEU A 78 -0.51 8.17 26.15
N GLU A 79 -0.73 9.38 25.63
CA GLU A 79 -2.01 9.80 25.06
C GLU A 79 -1.96 9.91 23.53
N MET A 80 -2.59 8.98 22.81
CA MET A 80 -2.63 8.97 21.34
C MET A 80 -3.99 9.44 20.84
N GLU A 81 -4.01 10.07 19.67
CA GLU A 81 -5.24 10.50 19.01
C GLU A 81 -6.13 9.29 18.65
N ILE A 82 -7.42 9.39 18.97
CA ILE A 82 -8.43 8.39 18.62
C ILE A 82 -8.77 8.51 17.14
N ILE A 83 -8.78 7.37 16.44
CA ILE A 83 -9.16 7.24 15.04
C ILE A 83 -10.56 6.60 14.97
N PRO A 84 -11.63 7.36 14.69
CA PRO A 84 -12.99 6.82 14.56
C PRO A 84 -13.21 6.22 13.16
N ASN A 85 -13.20 4.90 13.07
CA ASN A 85 -13.35 4.15 11.83
C ASN A 85 -14.79 3.62 11.69
N GLN A 86 -15.58 4.22 10.82
CA GLN A 86 -16.94 3.75 10.52
C GLN A 86 -16.89 2.48 9.66
N LYS A 87 -17.59 1.43 10.09
CA LYS A 87 -17.72 0.17 9.36
C LYS A 87 -19.18 -0.25 9.25
N THR A 88 -19.43 -1.11 8.29
CA THR A 88 -20.69 -1.86 8.18
C THR A 88 -20.37 -3.34 8.38
N ILE A 89 -21.05 -3.98 9.31
CA ILE A 89 -20.96 -5.42 9.55
C ILE A 89 -22.27 -6.09 9.14
N THR A 90 -22.19 -7.29 8.60
CA THR A 90 -23.38 -8.12 8.32
C THR A 90 -23.58 -9.07 9.49
N ARG A 91 -24.76 -9.01 10.12
CA ARG A 91 -25.16 -9.91 11.19
C ARG A 91 -26.58 -10.41 10.89
N ASP A 92 -26.75 -11.72 10.85
CA ASP A 92 -28.03 -12.37 10.56
C ASP A 92 -28.69 -11.87 9.24
N GLY A 93 -27.86 -11.58 8.23
CA GLY A 93 -28.31 -11.03 6.93
C GLY A 93 -28.60 -9.52 6.93
N HIS A 94 -28.52 -8.84 8.07
CA HIS A 94 -28.74 -7.40 8.18
C HIS A 94 -27.42 -6.62 8.23
N GLU A 95 -27.36 -5.50 7.52
CA GLU A 95 -26.24 -4.55 7.58
C GLU A 95 -26.40 -3.60 8.76
N ILE A 96 -25.40 -3.57 9.64
CA ILE A 96 -25.37 -2.72 10.84
C ILE A 96 -24.16 -1.80 10.75
N ASN A 97 -24.38 -0.50 10.88
CA ASN A 97 -23.31 0.47 10.98
C ASN A 97 -22.74 0.47 12.40
N VAL A 98 -21.41 0.37 12.51
CA VAL A 98 -20.67 0.35 13.77
C VAL A 98 -19.51 1.33 13.71
N LEU A 99 -19.05 1.77 14.88
CA LEU A 99 -17.87 2.60 15.02
C LEU A 99 -16.76 1.80 15.71
N GLN A 100 -15.60 1.71 15.06
CA GLN A 100 -14.39 1.13 15.63
C GLN A 100 -13.48 2.28 16.08
N LEU A 101 -13.09 2.29 17.35
CA LEU A 101 -12.15 3.27 17.89
C LEU A 101 -10.76 2.63 17.93
N GLU A 102 -9.83 3.23 17.21
CA GLU A 102 -8.47 2.73 17.04
C GLU A 102 -7.44 3.79 17.47
N THR A 103 -6.21 3.39 17.76
CA THR A 103 -5.06 4.28 17.91
C THR A 103 -3.90 3.77 17.06
N ALA A 104 -2.95 4.66 16.72
CA ALA A 104 -1.76 4.31 15.95
C ALA A 104 -0.50 4.40 16.80
N CYS A 105 0.31 3.33 16.83
CA CYS A 105 1.59 3.32 17.54
C CYS A 105 2.56 4.43 17.09
N GLY A 106 2.45 4.89 15.84
CA GLY A 106 3.20 6.02 15.32
C GLY A 106 2.85 7.37 15.96
N ALA A 107 1.62 7.54 16.45
CA ALA A 107 1.17 8.77 17.11
C ALA A 107 1.86 8.97 18.47
N ALA A 108 2.37 7.89 19.06
CA ALA A 108 3.08 7.93 20.33
C ALA A 108 4.39 8.73 20.28
N ILE A 109 4.96 8.97 19.08
CA ILE A 109 6.28 9.60 18.89
C ILE A 109 6.48 10.90 19.68
N ARG A 110 5.40 11.70 19.84
CA ARG A 110 5.43 13.00 20.52
C ARG A 110 5.75 12.95 22.02
N HIS A 111 5.59 11.77 22.63
CA HIS A 111 5.77 11.55 24.07
C HIS A 111 7.16 11.04 24.45
N PHE A 112 8.01 10.78 23.47
CA PHE A 112 9.34 10.22 23.67
C PHE A 112 10.41 11.31 23.58
N ASP A 113 11.43 11.22 24.43
CA ASP A 113 12.51 12.19 24.44
C ASP A 113 13.44 11.99 23.23
N SER A 114 13.87 13.10 22.63
CA SER A 114 14.74 13.11 21.44
C SER A 114 14.20 12.29 20.26
N ALA A 115 12.87 12.16 20.16
CA ALA A 115 12.20 11.44 19.10
C ALA A 115 12.33 12.14 17.74
N HIS A 116 12.64 11.39 16.68
CA HIS A 116 12.81 11.94 15.34
C HIS A 116 12.59 10.89 14.23
N GLY A 117 12.43 11.38 13.00
CA GLY A 117 12.34 10.54 11.81
C GLY A 117 13.69 10.33 11.12
N VAL A 118 13.86 9.19 10.45
CA VAL A 118 14.99 8.94 9.55
C VAL A 118 14.47 8.49 8.18
N VAL A 119 14.94 9.13 7.10
CA VAL A 119 14.57 8.69 5.74
C VAL A 119 15.41 7.48 5.37
N VAL A 120 14.75 6.41 4.95
CA VAL A 120 15.37 5.16 4.50
C VAL A 120 14.99 4.86 3.05
N PRO A 121 15.79 4.04 2.34
CA PRO A 121 15.43 3.59 1.01
C PRO A 121 14.11 2.80 1.02
N ARG A 122 13.32 2.95 -0.04
CA ARG A 122 12.02 2.28 -0.21
C ARG A 122 12.10 0.74 -0.17
N SER A 123 13.29 0.16 -0.35
CA SER A 123 13.53 -1.28 -0.19
C SER A 123 13.14 -1.83 1.19
N ARG A 124 13.01 -0.97 2.22
CA ARG A 124 12.53 -1.33 3.57
C ARG A 124 11.02 -1.16 3.76
N PHE A 125 10.32 -0.69 2.73
CA PHE A 125 8.88 -0.42 2.74
C PHE A 125 8.19 -1.04 1.52
N LEU A 126 7.73 -2.28 1.70
CA LEU A 126 7.00 -3.05 0.68
C LEU A 126 5.64 -3.52 1.24
N PRO A 127 4.69 -2.60 1.46
CA PRO A 127 3.41 -2.94 2.07
C PRO A 127 2.53 -3.74 1.10
N VAL A 128 1.86 -4.78 1.62
CA VAL A 128 0.84 -5.54 0.87
C VAL A 128 -0.51 -5.30 1.53
N LYS A 129 -1.29 -4.35 1.00
CA LYS A 129 -2.59 -3.94 1.55
C LYS A 129 -3.76 -4.29 0.64
N THR A 130 -3.49 -4.45 -0.64
CA THR A 130 -4.47 -4.72 -1.70
C THR A 130 -4.00 -5.88 -2.58
N CYS A 131 -4.90 -6.44 -3.37
CA CYS A 131 -4.52 -7.46 -4.36
C CYS A 131 -3.65 -6.89 -5.50
N SER A 132 -3.66 -5.57 -5.72
CA SER A 132 -2.68 -4.92 -6.61
C SER A 132 -1.27 -5.07 -6.07
N ASP A 133 -1.08 -4.85 -4.76
CA ASP A 133 0.21 -5.05 -4.09
C ASP A 133 0.59 -6.54 -4.08
N LEU A 134 -0.40 -7.43 -3.93
CA LEU A 134 -0.20 -8.87 -3.98
C LEU A 134 0.33 -9.33 -5.34
N LEU A 135 -0.21 -8.79 -6.44
CA LEU A 135 0.30 -9.05 -7.79
C LEU A 135 1.76 -8.65 -7.90
N LEU A 136 2.08 -7.44 -7.43
CA LEU A 136 3.42 -6.88 -7.47
C LEU A 136 4.44 -7.80 -6.78
N VAL A 137 4.19 -8.17 -5.52
CA VAL A 137 5.15 -8.97 -4.72
C VAL A 137 5.22 -10.44 -5.13
N LYS A 138 4.21 -10.96 -5.84
CA LYS A 138 4.20 -12.34 -6.34
C LYS A 138 4.83 -12.50 -7.73
N SER A 139 5.09 -11.40 -8.42
CA SER A 139 5.60 -11.42 -9.79
C SER A 139 7.10 -11.71 -9.88
N ASP A 140 7.58 -11.87 -11.10
CA ASP A 140 9.00 -11.98 -11.45
C ASP A 140 9.81 -10.71 -11.13
N LEU A 141 9.15 -9.62 -10.73
CA LEU A 141 9.80 -8.39 -10.28
C LEU A 141 10.60 -8.58 -8.98
N PHE A 142 10.25 -9.57 -8.17
CA PHE A 142 10.94 -9.87 -6.91
C PHE A 142 11.40 -11.32 -6.83
N ARG A 143 12.56 -11.51 -6.21
CA ARG A 143 13.12 -12.82 -5.85
C ARG A 143 13.08 -12.99 -4.34
N LEU A 144 12.72 -14.19 -3.89
CA LEU A 144 12.70 -14.53 -2.48
C LEU A 144 14.07 -15.07 -2.04
N GLU A 145 14.77 -14.31 -1.22
CA GLU A 145 16.08 -14.67 -0.68
C GLU A 145 16.02 -14.62 0.85
N HIS A 146 16.16 -15.77 1.52
CA HIS A 146 16.14 -15.88 2.99
C HIS A 146 14.91 -15.22 3.66
N GLY A 147 13.73 -15.35 3.05
CA GLY A 147 12.50 -14.75 3.57
C GLY A 147 12.33 -13.26 3.26
N SER A 148 13.27 -12.64 2.53
CA SER A 148 13.21 -11.25 2.08
C SER A 148 12.96 -11.17 0.57
N LEU A 149 12.10 -10.25 0.16
CA LEU A 149 11.91 -9.94 -1.26
C LEU A 149 13.00 -8.96 -1.72
N LYS A 150 13.72 -9.35 -2.77
CA LYS A 150 14.75 -8.54 -3.43
C LYS A 150 14.27 -8.19 -4.83
N LEU A 151 14.37 -6.92 -5.20
CA LEU A 151 14.03 -6.47 -6.55
C LEU A 151 14.95 -7.19 -7.55
N ASP A 152 14.39 -7.65 -8.66
CA ASP A 152 15.18 -8.28 -9.71
C ASP A 152 16.22 -7.28 -10.28
N PRO A 153 17.49 -7.68 -10.46
CA PRO A 153 18.54 -6.77 -10.95
C PRO A 153 18.30 -6.28 -12.38
N SER A 154 17.46 -6.97 -13.17
CA SER A 154 17.09 -6.52 -14.51
C SER A 154 16.05 -5.39 -14.50
N ARG A 155 15.39 -5.13 -13.36
CA ARG A 155 14.46 -4.01 -13.24
C ARG A 155 15.22 -2.69 -13.27
N PHE A 156 14.96 -1.90 -14.32
CA PHE A 156 15.37 -0.51 -14.38
C PHE A 156 14.21 0.41 -13.94
N GLY A 157 14.48 1.33 -13.02
CA GLY A 157 13.49 2.32 -12.54
C GLY A 157 12.64 1.86 -11.35
N PRO A 158 11.59 2.62 -11.00
CA PRO A 158 10.74 2.35 -9.85
C PRO A 158 9.85 1.12 -10.07
N ASN A 159 9.22 0.64 -9.00
CA ASN A 159 8.16 -0.37 -9.09
C ASN A 159 6.99 0.13 -9.99
N PRO A 160 6.35 -0.77 -10.78
CA PRO A 160 5.21 -0.40 -11.61
C PRO A 160 4.00 0.01 -10.78
N LEU A 161 3.20 0.93 -11.32
CA LEU A 161 1.92 1.31 -10.72
C LEU A 161 0.82 0.36 -11.20
N ILE A 162 0.34 -0.50 -10.29
CA ILE A 162 -0.74 -1.47 -10.58
C ILE A 162 -2.05 -1.03 -9.92
N LYS A 163 -3.13 -1.00 -10.71
CA LYS A 163 -4.49 -0.70 -10.28
C LYS A 163 -5.46 -1.79 -10.76
N LEU A 164 -5.80 -2.71 -9.87
CA LEU A 164 -6.82 -3.72 -10.12
C LEU A 164 -8.20 -3.24 -9.62
N GLY A 165 -9.23 -3.45 -10.44
CA GLY A 165 -10.61 -3.05 -10.16
C GLY A 165 -11.31 -3.89 -9.08
N SER A 166 -12.60 -3.60 -8.88
CA SER A 166 -13.44 -4.18 -7.82
C SER A 166 -13.50 -5.72 -7.82
N HIS A 167 -13.46 -6.35 -9.00
CA HIS A 167 -13.45 -7.81 -9.16
C HIS A 167 -12.24 -8.50 -8.50
N PHE A 168 -11.15 -7.75 -8.27
CA PHE A 168 -9.92 -8.26 -7.66
C PHE A 168 -9.82 -7.89 -6.18
N LYS A 169 -10.82 -7.20 -5.60
CA LYS A 169 -10.74 -6.68 -4.21
C LYS A 169 -10.62 -7.80 -3.17
N LYS A 170 -11.29 -8.93 -3.38
CA LYS A 170 -11.17 -10.13 -2.53
C LYS A 170 -10.11 -11.06 -3.11
N VAL A 171 -9.32 -11.69 -2.23
CA VAL A 171 -8.27 -12.64 -2.64
C VAL A 171 -8.81 -13.80 -3.47
N SER A 172 -10.02 -14.29 -3.17
CA SER A 172 -10.67 -15.31 -4.00
C SER A 172 -10.96 -14.84 -5.44
N GLY A 173 -11.44 -13.60 -5.59
CA GLY A 173 -11.68 -12.99 -6.89
C GLY A 173 -10.40 -12.72 -7.68
N PHE A 174 -9.31 -12.36 -6.97
CA PHE A 174 -7.97 -12.23 -7.53
C PHE A 174 -7.43 -13.58 -8.04
N ASN A 175 -7.40 -14.61 -7.19
CA ASN A 175 -6.87 -15.93 -7.54
C ASN A 175 -7.66 -16.59 -8.69
N ALA A 176 -8.99 -16.40 -8.74
CA ALA A 176 -9.81 -16.92 -9.82
C ALA A 176 -9.50 -16.28 -11.17
N ARG A 177 -9.04 -15.03 -11.18
CA ARG A 177 -8.79 -14.24 -12.40
C ARG A 177 -7.32 -14.21 -12.80
N ILE A 178 -6.41 -14.36 -11.86
CA ILE A 178 -4.96 -14.38 -12.09
C ILE A 178 -4.40 -15.61 -11.36
N PRO A 179 -4.75 -16.84 -11.81
CA PRO A 179 -4.21 -18.06 -11.21
C PRO A 179 -2.71 -18.21 -11.49
N HIS A 180 -2.23 -17.63 -12.58
CA HIS A 180 -0.83 -17.57 -12.98
C HIS A 180 -0.40 -16.11 -13.03
N ILE A 181 0.62 -15.74 -12.24
CA ILE A 181 1.08 -14.36 -12.16
C ILE A 181 1.81 -14.01 -13.46
N PRO A 182 1.45 -12.89 -14.13
CA PRO A 182 2.12 -12.49 -15.36
C PRO A 182 3.56 -12.04 -15.10
N LYS A 183 4.39 -12.08 -16.14
CA LYS A 183 5.70 -11.44 -16.15
C LYS A 183 5.54 -9.93 -16.29
N ILE A 184 6.09 -9.15 -15.37
CA ILE A 184 5.92 -7.70 -15.30
C ILE A 184 7.23 -6.94 -15.08
N VAL A 185 8.39 -7.58 -15.22
CA VAL A 185 9.69 -6.93 -14.98
C VAL A 185 9.90 -5.66 -15.83
N GLU A 186 9.30 -5.59 -17.01
CA GLU A 186 9.32 -4.46 -17.96
C GLU A 186 8.03 -3.61 -17.93
N LEU A 187 7.17 -3.79 -16.93
CA LEU A 187 5.93 -3.02 -16.79
C LEU A 187 6.19 -1.64 -16.17
N ASP A 188 5.46 -0.62 -16.59
CA ASP A 188 5.44 0.71 -15.94
C ASP A 188 4.10 0.98 -15.27
N HIS A 189 3.00 0.69 -15.98
CA HIS A 189 1.65 0.95 -15.52
C HIS A 189 0.70 -0.16 -15.93
N LEU A 190 -0.07 -0.67 -14.97
CA LEU A 190 -1.16 -1.60 -15.23
C LEU A 190 -2.44 -1.06 -14.62
N THR A 191 -3.49 -0.95 -15.43
CA THR A 191 -4.86 -0.77 -14.95
C THR A 191 -5.74 -1.86 -15.52
N ILE A 192 -6.43 -2.62 -14.66
CA ILE A 192 -7.41 -3.63 -15.07
C ILE A 192 -8.76 -3.29 -14.41
N THR A 193 -9.79 -3.08 -15.22
CA THR A 193 -11.16 -2.83 -14.74
C THR A 193 -12.16 -3.79 -15.38
N GLY A 194 -13.22 -4.11 -14.64
CA GLY A 194 -14.24 -5.08 -15.05
C GLY A 194 -13.82 -6.55 -14.89
N ASN A 195 -14.55 -7.43 -15.58
CA ASN A 195 -14.45 -8.88 -15.41
C ASN A 195 -13.40 -9.49 -16.36
N VAL A 196 -12.13 -9.39 -15.97
CA VAL A 196 -10.98 -9.83 -16.78
C VAL A 196 -10.32 -11.07 -16.16
N PHE A 197 -9.92 -12.03 -16.99
CA PHE A 197 -9.14 -13.20 -16.61
C PHE A 197 -7.82 -13.23 -17.39
N LEU A 198 -6.72 -13.54 -16.71
CA LEU A 198 -5.39 -13.68 -17.31
C LEU A 198 -5.05 -15.16 -17.44
N GLY A 199 -4.73 -15.57 -18.67
CA GLY A 199 -4.20 -16.88 -18.97
C GLY A 199 -2.80 -17.12 -18.38
N LYS A 200 -2.30 -18.33 -18.60
CA LYS A 200 -0.94 -18.74 -18.24
C LYS A 200 0.10 -18.01 -19.12
N ASP A 201 1.29 -17.78 -18.56
CA ASP A 201 2.47 -17.28 -19.29
C ASP A 201 2.26 -15.91 -19.99
N VAL A 202 1.35 -15.08 -19.48
CA VAL A 202 1.12 -13.70 -19.96
C VAL A 202 2.30 -12.80 -19.58
N THR A 203 2.69 -11.91 -20.48
CA THR A 203 3.74 -10.89 -20.26
C THR A 203 3.16 -9.48 -20.47
N LEU A 204 3.43 -8.57 -19.53
CA LEU A 204 2.95 -7.18 -19.56
C LEU A 204 4.14 -6.21 -19.55
N ARG A 205 4.16 -5.27 -20.50
CA ARG A 205 5.27 -4.32 -20.71
C ARG A 205 4.78 -2.88 -20.90
N GLY A 206 5.57 -1.92 -20.43
CA GLY A 206 5.26 -0.50 -20.55
C GLY A 206 3.92 -0.14 -19.90
N THR A 207 3.03 0.52 -20.64
CA THR A 207 1.68 0.86 -20.15
C THR A 207 0.62 -0.09 -20.71
N VAL A 208 -0.03 -0.87 -19.85
CA VAL A 208 -1.13 -1.77 -20.22
C VAL A 208 -2.40 -1.36 -19.49
N ILE A 209 -3.47 -1.12 -20.26
CA ILE A 209 -4.79 -0.77 -19.72
C ILE A 209 -5.80 -1.77 -20.27
N ILE A 210 -6.47 -2.53 -19.41
CA ILE A 210 -7.49 -3.50 -19.80
C ILE A 210 -8.82 -3.07 -19.17
N VAL A 211 -9.80 -2.74 -20.01
CA VAL A 211 -11.11 -2.23 -19.57
C VAL A 211 -12.20 -3.12 -20.16
N CYS A 212 -12.79 -3.94 -19.31
CA CYS A 212 -13.99 -4.70 -19.62
C CYS A 212 -15.22 -3.92 -19.11
N SER A 213 -16.15 -3.60 -20.01
CA SER A 213 -17.41 -2.96 -19.64
C SER A 213 -18.32 -3.90 -18.84
N ASP A 214 -19.28 -3.33 -18.13
CA ASP A 214 -20.27 -4.08 -17.36
C ASP A 214 -21.04 -5.06 -18.26
N GLY A 215 -21.31 -6.26 -17.74
CA GLY A 215 -21.98 -7.34 -18.48
C GLY A 215 -21.07 -8.14 -19.43
N HIS A 216 -19.85 -7.68 -19.70
CA HIS A 216 -18.90 -8.40 -20.54
C HIS A 216 -17.87 -9.19 -19.73
N LYS A 217 -17.09 -10.02 -20.44
CA LYS A 217 -15.95 -10.76 -19.92
C LYS A 217 -14.79 -10.65 -20.92
N ILE A 218 -13.56 -10.49 -20.43
CA ILE A 218 -12.36 -10.58 -21.26
C ILE A 218 -11.47 -11.69 -20.71
N ASP A 219 -11.29 -12.75 -21.49
CA ASP A 219 -10.26 -13.77 -21.26
C ASP A 219 -9.01 -13.39 -22.08
N ILE A 220 -7.91 -13.04 -21.39
CA ILE A 220 -6.61 -12.83 -22.04
C ILE A 220 -5.99 -14.20 -22.32
N PRO A 221 -5.72 -14.55 -23.59
CA PRO A 221 -5.21 -15.86 -23.96
C PRO A 221 -3.87 -16.21 -23.30
N ASN A 222 -3.59 -17.51 -23.15
CA ASN A 222 -2.29 -18.01 -22.71
C ASN A 222 -1.15 -17.49 -23.61
N GLY A 223 -0.02 -17.12 -23.02
CA GLY A 223 1.17 -16.65 -23.74
C GLY A 223 1.05 -15.25 -24.32
N SER A 224 -0.06 -14.53 -24.07
CA SER A 224 -0.25 -13.18 -24.60
C SER A 224 0.82 -12.22 -24.10
N ILE A 225 1.37 -11.42 -25.01
CA ILE A 225 2.29 -10.33 -24.70
C ILE A 225 1.57 -9.02 -24.98
N LEU A 226 1.33 -8.23 -23.93
CA LEU A 226 0.68 -6.93 -24.02
C LEU A 226 1.70 -5.83 -23.71
N GLU A 227 1.92 -4.94 -24.67
CA GLU A 227 2.90 -3.87 -24.56
C GLU A 227 2.30 -2.55 -25.08
N ASN A 228 2.34 -1.51 -24.25
CA ASN A 228 1.90 -0.15 -24.62
C ASN A 228 0.51 -0.11 -25.30
N VAL A 229 -0.44 -0.83 -24.72
CA VAL A 229 -1.75 -1.11 -25.34
C VAL A 229 -2.92 -0.85 -24.41
N VAL A 230 -4.03 -0.45 -24.99
CA VAL A 230 -5.35 -0.42 -24.35
C VAL A 230 -6.20 -1.55 -24.95
N VAL A 231 -6.67 -2.46 -24.11
CA VAL A 231 -7.54 -3.59 -24.48
C VAL A 231 -8.94 -3.33 -23.95
N THR A 232 -9.94 -3.42 -24.82
CA THR A 232 -11.35 -3.31 -24.45
C THR A 232 -12.21 -4.22 -25.32
N GLY A 233 -13.42 -4.54 -24.86
CA GLY A 233 -14.37 -5.38 -25.59
C GLY A 233 -14.89 -6.56 -24.77
N ASN A 234 -15.23 -7.63 -25.47
CA ASN A 234 -15.76 -8.88 -24.91
C ASN A 234 -15.10 -10.04 -25.65
N LEU A 235 -14.44 -10.94 -24.92
CA LEU A 235 -13.77 -12.12 -25.46
C LEU A 235 -13.91 -13.27 -24.47
N GLN A 236 -14.48 -14.37 -24.92
CA GLN A 236 -14.64 -15.59 -24.11
C GLN A 236 -13.87 -16.73 -24.78
N ILE A 237 -12.98 -17.37 -24.02
CA ILE A 237 -12.24 -18.56 -24.46
C ILE A 237 -12.89 -19.78 -23.80
N LEU A 238 -13.30 -20.74 -24.62
CA LEU A 238 -13.88 -22.01 -24.17
C LEU A 238 -12.88 -23.14 -24.41
N GLU A 239 -12.84 -24.12 -23.50
CA GLU A 239 -12.10 -25.37 -23.74
C GLU A 239 -12.78 -26.12 -24.91
N HIS A 240 -11.97 -26.65 -25.82
CA HIS A 240 -12.41 -27.47 -26.95
C HIS A 240 -12.57 -28.93 -26.56
#